data_AF-A0A538QTR6-F1
#
_entry.id   AF-A0A538QTR6-F1
#
_cell.length_a   1.000
_cell.length_b   1.000
_cell.length_c   1.000
_cell.angle_alpha   90.00
_cell.angle_beta   90.00
_cell.angle_gamma   90.00
#
_symmetry.space_group_name_H-M   'P 1'
#
loop_
_entity.id
_entity.type
_entity.pdbx_description
1 polymer ?
#
loop_
_entity_poly.entity_id
_entity_poly.type
_entity_poly.pdbx_seq_one_letter_code
_entity_poly.pdbx_strand_id
1 'polypeptide(L)'
;MYDQFGTSVALVGDALAVGAPEEASSATGVDPVGGQGDDGAQYSGAVYVFVRHTVTWTQEAYIKASNTGVGDDFGHVVALTGDLLVVGARGESSIATGIDGDQRDDSALVAGAVYVFARTGATWRQRAYVKASNTGLRDVFGSTVAASHDTIAIASLGESSRAIGINPENGQGDNSDRSAGAVYLFR
;
A
#
# COMPACT_ATOMS: atom_id res chain seq x y z
N MET A 1 -7.16 -18.05 -12.08
CA MET A 1 -7.26 -17.47 -10.72
C MET A 1 -8.01 -16.14 -10.86
N TYR A 2 -8.69 -15.63 -9.84
CA TYR A 2 -9.43 -14.37 -9.95
C TYR A 2 -8.64 -13.27 -9.23
N ASP A 3 -8.50 -12.08 -9.81
CA ASP A 3 -7.63 -11.00 -9.27
C ASP A 3 -8.17 -10.34 -7.99
N GLN A 4 -9.31 -10.81 -7.48
CA GLN A 4 -10.06 -10.20 -6.38
C GLN A 4 -10.30 -8.69 -6.55
N PHE A 5 -10.57 -8.26 -7.79
CA PHE A 5 -10.96 -6.90 -8.07
C PHE A 5 -12.18 -6.49 -7.23
N GLY A 6 -12.06 -5.37 -6.50
CA GLY A 6 -13.11 -4.88 -5.61
C GLY A 6 -12.91 -5.23 -4.13
N THR A 7 -11.81 -5.90 -3.76
CA THR A 7 -11.51 -6.19 -2.35
C THR A 7 -11.40 -4.92 -1.51
N SER A 8 -10.90 -3.83 -2.09
CA SER A 8 -10.91 -2.51 -1.47
C SER A 8 -11.37 -1.45 -2.46
N VAL A 9 -12.09 -0.44 -1.98
CA VAL A 9 -12.59 0.67 -2.79
C VAL A 9 -12.48 2.00 -2.04
N ALA A 10 -12.14 3.07 -2.74
CA ALA A 10 -12.14 4.43 -2.21
C ALA A 10 -12.63 5.42 -3.27
N LEU A 11 -13.48 6.37 -2.89
CA LEU A 11 -14.11 7.33 -3.80
C LEU A 11 -13.90 8.75 -3.29
N VAL A 12 -13.46 9.66 -4.16
CA VAL A 12 -13.48 11.11 -3.90
C VAL A 12 -13.97 11.84 -5.15
N GLY A 13 -15.06 12.60 -5.01
CA GLY A 13 -15.69 13.27 -6.16
C GLY A 13 -16.02 12.29 -7.29
N ASP A 14 -15.37 12.49 -8.44
CA ASP A 14 -15.51 11.67 -9.65
C ASP A 14 -14.38 10.63 -9.83
N ALA A 15 -13.51 10.41 -8.84
CA ALA A 15 -12.43 9.43 -8.89
C ALA A 15 -12.68 8.26 -7.95
N LEU A 16 -12.60 7.04 -8.47
CA LEU A 16 -12.77 5.77 -7.76
C LEU A 16 -11.50 4.93 -7.89
N ALA A 17 -10.87 4.57 -6.78
CA ALA A 17 -9.80 3.58 -6.74
C ALA A 17 -10.35 2.23 -6.31
N VAL A 18 -9.94 1.16 -6.99
CA VAL A 18 -10.34 -0.22 -6.72
C VAL A 18 -9.11 -1.11 -6.62
N GLY A 19 -8.94 -1.76 -5.48
CA GLY A 19 -7.87 -2.73 -5.25
C GLY A 19 -8.19 -4.11 -5.81
N ALA A 20 -7.15 -4.79 -6.30
CA ALA A 20 -7.17 -6.15 -6.80
C ALA A 20 -5.89 -6.88 -6.30
N PRO A 21 -5.84 -7.28 -5.02
CA PRO A 21 -4.61 -7.79 -4.40
C PRO A 21 -4.12 -9.12 -4.98
N GLU A 22 -4.99 -9.89 -5.67
CA GLU A 22 -4.59 -11.16 -6.29
C GLU A 22 -4.20 -11.04 -7.76
N GLU A 23 -4.20 -9.82 -8.31
CA GLU A 23 -3.70 -9.54 -9.66
C GLU A 23 -2.24 -10.03 -9.79
N ALA A 24 -1.94 -10.71 -10.90
CA ALA A 24 -0.78 -11.59 -11.02
C ALA A 24 0.34 -11.05 -11.92
N SER A 25 0.22 -9.83 -12.45
CA SER A 25 1.24 -9.24 -13.31
C SER A 25 2.54 -8.92 -12.59
N SER A 26 3.65 -9.25 -13.25
CA SER A 26 5.01 -8.86 -12.82
C SER A 26 5.37 -7.41 -13.21
N ALA A 27 4.45 -6.68 -13.85
CA ALA A 27 4.69 -5.30 -14.22
C ALA A 27 4.86 -4.39 -13.00
N THR A 28 5.51 -3.24 -13.19
CA THR A 28 5.81 -2.28 -12.12
C THR A 28 5.35 -0.87 -12.48
N GLY A 29 5.00 -0.09 -11.45
CA GLY A 29 4.66 1.33 -11.58
C GLY A 29 3.28 1.60 -12.20
N VAL A 30 3.14 2.78 -12.80
CA VAL A 30 1.86 3.31 -13.32
C VAL A 30 1.77 3.08 -14.83
N ASP A 31 0.63 2.53 -15.28
CA ASP A 31 0.31 2.19 -16.66
C ASP A 31 1.45 1.49 -17.43
N PRO A 32 2.02 0.40 -16.87
CA PRO A 32 3.08 -0.34 -17.55
C PRO A 32 2.58 -0.92 -18.89
N VAL A 33 3.44 -0.82 -19.91
CA VAL A 33 3.17 -1.34 -21.25
C VAL A 33 2.99 -2.86 -21.19
N GLY A 34 1.83 -3.35 -21.64
CA GLY A 34 1.49 -4.78 -21.61
C GLY A 34 1.12 -5.31 -20.22
N GLY A 35 0.97 -4.43 -19.22
CA GLY A 35 1.01 -4.83 -17.82
C GLY A 35 -0.18 -5.64 -17.30
N GLN A 36 -1.38 -5.58 -17.89
CA GLN A 36 -2.55 -6.26 -17.30
C GLN A 36 -2.74 -7.71 -17.77
N GLY A 37 -1.97 -8.17 -18.77
CA GLY A 37 -2.14 -9.51 -19.36
C GLY A 37 -1.04 -10.49 -19.00
N ASP A 38 -0.13 -10.09 -18.10
CA ASP A 38 0.94 -10.92 -17.58
C ASP A 38 0.48 -11.60 -16.28
N ASP A 39 0.94 -12.83 -16.04
CA ASP A 39 0.63 -13.62 -14.84
C ASP A 39 1.93 -14.08 -14.11
N GLY A 40 3.01 -13.32 -14.28
CA GLY A 40 4.36 -13.68 -13.81
C GLY A 40 4.64 -13.52 -12.31
N ALA A 41 3.78 -12.82 -11.57
CA ALA A 41 3.94 -12.51 -10.15
C ALA A 41 2.62 -12.66 -9.38
N GLN A 42 2.26 -13.92 -9.08
CA GLN A 42 1.04 -14.28 -8.36
C GLN A 42 0.87 -13.48 -7.05
N TYR A 43 -0.34 -12.97 -6.81
CA TYR A 43 -0.67 -12.20 -5.60
C TYR A 43 0.18 -10.94 -5.39
N SER A 44 0.77 -10.40 -6.46
CA SER A 44 1.52 -9.15 -6.35
C SER A 44 0.62 -7.94 -6.27
N GLY A 45 -0.59 -8.05 -6.86
CA GLY A 45 -1.68 -7.12 -6.68
C GLY A 45 -1.58 -5.83 -7.49
N ALA A 46 -2.71 -5.15 -7.64
CA ALA A 46 -2.85 -3.91 -8.40
C ALA A 46 -3.92 -2.98 -7.81
N VAL A 47 -3.92 -1.73 -8.28
CA VAL A 47 -5.01 -0.77 -8.11
C VAL A 47 -5.43 -0.22 -9.47
N TYR A 48 -6.74 -0.16 -9.68
CA TYR A 48 -7.36 0.42 -10.86
C TYR A 48 -8.03 1.73 -10.45
N VAL A 49 -7.74 2.81 -11.18
CA VAL A 49 -8.39 4.10 -10.96
C VAL A 49 -9.38 4.34 -12.09
N PHE A 50 -10.62 4.65 -11.74
CA PHE A 50 -11.68 5.04 -12.65
C PHE A 50 -12.06 6.50 -12.41
N VAL A 51 -12.39 7.20 -13.49
CA VAL A 51 -12.91 8.57 -13.44
C VAL A 51 -14.27 8.62 -14.12
N ARG A 52 -15.21 9.32 -13.49
CA ARG A 52 -16.54 9.55 -14.04
C ARG A 52 -16.55 10.80 -14.92
N HIS A 53 -16.98 10.62 -16.16
CA HIS A 53 -17.30 11.71 -17.08
C HIS A 53 -18.80 11.73 -17.33
N THR A 54 -19.49 12.72 -16.77
CA THR A 54 -20.97 12.83 -16.77
C THR A 54 -21.63 11.63 -16.07
N VAL A 55 -21.97 10.58 -16.81
CA VAL A 55 -22.59 9.35 -16.32
C VAL A 55 -21.75 8.10 -16.54
N THR A 56 -20.64 8.20 -17.29
CA THR A 56 -19.80 7.06 -17.69
C THR A 56 -18.54 7.01 -16.85
N TRP A 57 -18.21 5.84 -16.30
CA TRP A 57 -16.92 5.57 -15.67
C TRP A 57 -15.95 5.01 -16.71
N THR A 58 -14.75 5.57 -16.77
CA THR A 58 -13.65 5.08 -17.60
C THR A 58 -12.43 4.83 -16.73
N GLN A 59 -11.72 3.73 -16.97
CA GLN A 59 -10.44 3.48 -16.32
C GLN A 59 -9.45 4.56 -16.76
N GLU A 60 -8.91 5.30 -15.80
CA GLU A 60 -7.87 6.30 -16.01
C GLU A 60 -6.47 5.72 -15.80
N ALA A 61 -6.30 4.80 -14.84
CA ALA A 61 -4.99 4.22 -14.56
C ALA A 61 -5.07 2.76 -14.10
N TYR A 62 -3.99 2.02 -14.35
CA TYR A 62 -3.64 0.76 -13.72
C TYR A 62 -2.29 0.92 -13.03
N ILE A 63 -2.26 0.63 -11.73
CA ILE A 63 -1.14 0.95 -10.85
C ILE A 63 -0.65 -0.32 -10.17
N LYS A 64 0.65 -0.55 -10.27
CA LYS A 64 1.41 -1.58 -9.57
C LYS A 64 2.38 -0.93 -8.57
N ALA A 65 2.85 -1.72 -7.61
CA ALA A 65 4.02 -1.35 -6.83
C ALA A 65 5.22 -1.08 -7.75
N SER A 66 6.13 -0.20 -7.33
CA SER A 66 7.40 0.06 -8.02
C SER A 66 8.37 -1.13 -7.96
N ASN A 67 8.23 -1.97 -6.94
CA ASN A 67 9.01 -3.17 -6.64
C ASN A 67 8.09 -4.40 -6.51
N THR A 68 7.22 -4.62 -7.51
CA THR A 68 6.32 -5.78 -7.58
C THR A 68 6.99 -7.09 -7.18
N GLY A 69 6.51 -7.70 -6.09
CA GLY A 69 6.91 -9.02 -5.60
C GLY A 69 5.72 -9.98 -5.49
N VAL A 70 6.01 -11.28 -5.55
CA VAL A 70 5.01 -12.34 -5.36
C VAL A 70 4.48 -12.32 -3.94
N GLY A 71 3.16 -12.26 -3.76
CA GLY A 71 2.53 -12.25 -2.44
C GLY A 71 2.55 -10.92 -1.72
N ASP A 72 2.91 -9.82 -2.38
CA ASP A 72 2.93 -8.49 -1.77
C ASP A 72 1.54 -7.95 -1.42
N ASP A 73 0.49 -8.49 -2.06
CA ASP A 73 -0.90 -8.08 -1.90
C ASP A 73 -1.11 -6.57 -2.13
N PHE A 74 -0.42 -5.96 -3.11
CA PHE A 74 -0.59 -4.53 -3.39
C PHE A 74 -2.04 -4.23 -3.78
N GLY A 75 -2.65 -3.20 -3.18
CA GLY A 75 -4.07 -2.92 -3.38
C GLY A 75 -4.99 -3.67 -2.42
N HIS A 76 -4.44 -4.38 -1.42
CA HIS A 76 -5.24 -4.98 -0.34
C HIS A 76 -6.12 -3.96 0.36
N VAL A 77 -5.60 -2.75 0.59
CA VAL A 77 -6.36 -1.61 1.11
C VAL A 77 -5.99 -0.35 0.33
N VAL A 78 -6.99 0.50 0.05
CA VAL A 78 -6.80 1.79 -0.59
C VAL A 78 -7.48 2.90 0.20
N ALA A 79 -6.90 4.09 0.19
CA ALA A 79 -7.53 5.34 0.60
C ALA A 79 -7.25 6.43 -0.43
N LEU A 80 -8.20 7.34 -0.61
CA LEU A 80 -8.15 8.40 -1.63
C LEU A 80 -8.55 9.73 -0.98
N THR A 81 -7.73 10.76 -1.15
CA THR A 81 -7.98 12.11 -0.61
C THR A 81 -7.43 13.16 -1.56
N GLY A 82 -8.32 13.97 -2.14
CA GLY A 82 -7.96 14.88 -3.23
C GLY A 82 -7.25 14.14 -4.36
N ASP A 83 -6.00 14.54 -4.64
CA ASP A 83 -5.14 13.95 -5.66
C ASP A 83 -4.17 12.88 -5.11
N LEU A 84 -4.33 12.45 -3.85
CA LEU A 84 -3.48 11.43 -3.23
C LEU A 84 -4.20 10.08 -3.12
N LEU A 85 -3.55 9.04 -3.62
CA LEU A 85 -3.93 7.64 -3.47
C LEU A 85 -2.90 6.97 -2.54
N VAL A 86 -3.39 6.34 -1.48
CA VAL A 86 -2.60 5.57 -0.51
C VAL A 86 -2.96 4.10 -0.68
N VAL A 87 -1.96 3.25 -0.89
CA VAL A 87 -2.15 1.83 -1.19
C VAL A 87 -1.34 0.98 -0.23
N GLY A 88 -1.99 0.07 0.48
CA GLY A 88 -1.32 -0.94 1.30
C GLY A 88 -0.90 -2.16 0.48
N ALA A 89 0.30 -2.66 0.78
CA ALA A 89 0.84 -3.94 0.31
C ALA A 89 1.33 -4.71 1.54
N ARG A 90 0.38 -5.36 2.21
CA ARG A 90 0.60 -5.94 3.54
C ARG A 90 1.59 -7.12 3.52
N GLY A 91 1.78 -7.75 2.36
CA GLY A 91 2.67 -8.87 2.15
C GLY A 91 4.08 -8.49 1.75
N GLU A 92 4.31 -7.21 1.44
CA GLU A 92 5.60 -6.71 0.97
C GLU A 92 6.73 -7.01 1.97
N SER A 93 7.86 -7.45 1.44
CA SER A 93 9.01 -7.85 2.24
C SER A 93 10.11 -6.81 2.09
N SER A 94 10.64 -6.31 3.20
CA SER A 94 11.79 -5.39 3.22
C SER A 94 12.10 -5.00 4.65
N ILE A 95 13.39 -4.92 5.00
CA ILE A 95 13.86 -4.36 6.29
C ILE A 95 13.90 -2.83 6.30
N ALA A 96 13.57 -2.17 5.19
CA ALA A 96 13.51 -0.72 5.12
C ALA A 96 12.61 -0.15 6.23
N THR A 97 13.00 1.03 6.73
CA THR A 97 12.26 1.77 7.77
C THR A 97 11.96 3.19 7.30
N GLY A 98 10.90 3.78 7.83
CA GLY A 98 10.53 5.16 7.52
C GLY A 98 10.08 5.37 6.07
N ILE A 99 10.44 6.52 5.49
CA ILE A 99 9.99 6.94 4.15
C ILE A 99 11.16 6.82 3.16
N ASP A 100 10.87 6.26 2.00
CA ASP A 100 11.78 6.14 0.85
C ASP A 100 13.07 5.36 1.13
N GLY A 101 12.97 4.31 1.96
CA GLY A 101 14.02 3.30 2.11
C GLY A 101 14.25 2.46 0.84
N ASP A 102 15.16 1.49 0.93
CA ASP A 102 15.49 0.65 -0.24
C ASP A 102 14.37 -0.35 -0.57
N GLN A 103 13.58 -0.02 -1.58
CA GLN A 103 12.50 -0.85 -2.12
C GLN A 103 12.98 -2.13 -2.81
N ARG A 104 14.28 -2.30 -3.02
CA ARG A 104 14.85 -3.52 -3.62
C ARG A 104 15.21 -4.58 -2.58
N ASP A 105 15.11 -4.25 -1.31
CA ASP A 105 15.37 -5.19 -0.23
C ASP A 105 14.14 -6.06 0.02
N ASP A 106 14.32 -7.38 0.06
CA ASP A 106 13.29 -8.38 0.38
C ASP A 106 13.63 -9.17 1.67
N SER A 107 14.50 -8.62 2.53
CA SER A 107 15.13 -9.40 3.61
C SER A 107 14.24 -9.64 4.83
N ALA A 108 13.17 -8.86 5.02
CA ALA A 108 12.22 -9.02 6.12
C ALA A 108 10.83 -9.42 5.60
N LEU A 109 10.55 -10.72 5.68
CA LEU A 109 9.33 -11.34 5.14
C LEU A 109 8.05 -10.73 5.72
N VAL A 110 7.14 -10.29 4.84
CA VAL A 110 5.78 -9.84 5.18
C VAL A 110 5.80 -8.73 6.24
N ALA A 111 6.82 -7.89 6.19
CA ALA A 111 6.90 -6.72 7.05
C ALA A 111 5.83 -5.68 6.67
N GLY A 112 5.41 -5.68 5.40
CA GLY A 112 4.36 -4.85 4.83
C GLY A 112 4.83 -3.44 4.50
N ALA A 113 4.17 -2.81 3.54
CA ALA A 113 4.47 -1.45 3.08
C ALA A 113 3.20 -0.67 2.71
N VAL A 114 3.35 0.64 2.62
CA VAL A 114 2.36 1.53 2.02
C VAL A 114 3.01 2.38 0.93
N TYR A 115 2.31 2.57 -0.17
CA TYR A 115 2.73 3.38 -1.30
C TYR A 115 1.80 4.57 -1.43
N VAL A 116 2.37 5.76 -1.62
CA VAL A 116 1.60 6.98 -1.85
C VAL A 116 1.81 7.40 -3.29
N PHE A 117 0.72 7.59 -4.03
CA PHE A 117 0.70 8.12 -5.39
C PHE A 117 0.01 9.48 -5.40
N ALA A 118 0.52 10.40 -6.22
CA ALA A 118 -0.13 11.68 -6.48
C ALA A 118 -0.55 11.78 -7.95
N ARG A 119 -1.72 12.36 -8.16
CA ARG A 119 -2.24 12.71 -9.47
C ARG A 119 -1.82 14.12 -9.87
N THR A 120 -1.52 14.31 -11.15
CA THR A 120 -1.38 15.64 -11.76
C THR A 120 -1.99 15.57 -13.16
N GLY A 121 -3.14 16.22 -13.34
CA GLY A 121 -3.98 15.99 -14.53
C GLY A 121 -4.53 14.56 -14.53
N ALA A 122 -4.30 13.78 -15.58
CA ALA A 122 -4.68 12.37 -15.65
C ALA A 122 -3.54 11.41 -15.29
N THR A 123 -2.36 11.92 -14.90
CA THR A 123 -1.18 11.10 -14.65
C THR A 123 -0.98 10.86 -13.16
N TRP A 124 -0.84 9.60 -12.77
CA TRP A 124 -0.45 9.18 -11.44
C TRP A 124 1.06 8.95 -11.36
N ARG A 125 1.68 9.27 -10.22
CA ARG A 125 3.10 8.98 -9.94
C ARG A 125 3.29 8.63 -8.49
N GLN A 126 4.12 7.63 -8.22
CA GLN A 126 4.53 7.33 -6.85
C GLN A 126 5.29 8.54 -6.28
N ARG A 127 4.88 8.95 -5.09
CA ARG A 127 5.47 10.01 -4.27
C ARG A 127 6.30 9.46 -3.13
N ALA A 128 5.88 8.35 -2.54
CA ALA A 128 6.54 7.78 -1.37
C ALA A 128 6.37 6.26 -1.31
N TYR A 129 7.38 5.61 -0.75
CA TYR A 129 7.32 4.26 -0.18
C TYR A 129 7.47 4.36 1.33
N VAL A 130 6.52 3.80 2.08
CA VAL A 130 6.39 4.03 3.52
C VAL A 130 6.44 2.70 4.27
N LYS A 131 7.29 2.68 5.30
CA LYS A 131 7.51 1.55 6.21
C LYS A 131 7.34 2.01 7.66
N ALA A 132 7.14 1.05 8.55
CA ALA A 132 7.21 1.30 9.99
C ALA A 132 8.59 1.86 10.37
N SER A 133 8.68 2.63 11.45
CA SER A 133 9.96 3.10 11.99
C SER A 133 10.80 1.98 12.62
N ASN A 134 10.16 0.87 12.95
CA ASN A 134 10.66 -0.29 13.68
C ASN A 134 10.22 -1.59 12.98
N THR A 135 10.34 -1.62 11.65
CA THR A 135 9.99 -2.74 10.78
C THR A 135 10.42 -4.10 11.35
N GLY A 136 9.45 -4.98 11.59
CA GLY A 136 9.66 -6.38 11.99
C GLY A 136 9.10 -7.37 10.97
N LEU A 137 9.62 -8.60 11.02
CA LEU A 137 9.10 -9.69 10.20
C LEU A 137 7.65 -9.99 10.61
N ARG A 138 6.77 -10.10 9.61
CA ARG A 138 5.33 -10.40 9.82
C ARG A 138 4.59 -9.34 10.66
N ASP A 139 5.07 -8.11 10.66
CA ASP A 139 4.35 -7.00 11.29
C ASP A 139 3.13 -6.55 10.48
N VAL A 140 3.13 -6.84 9.16
CA VAL A 140 1.97 -6.60 8.28
C VAL A 140 1.60 -5.10 8.24
N PHE A 141 2.61 -4.22 8.17
CA PHE A 141 2.40 -2.78 8.03
C PHE A 141 1.62 -2.47 6.74
N GLY A 142 0.68 -1.54 6.80
CA GLY A 142 -0.23 -1.29 5.67
C GLY A 142 -1.42 -2.25 5.60
N SER A 143 -1.65 -3.05 6.64
CA SER A 143 -2.85 -3.90 6.78
C SER A 143 -4.17 -3.12 6.71
N THR A 144 -4.17 -1.86 7.16
CA THR A 144 -5.28 -0.91 7.04
C THR A 144 -4.70 0.50 6.95
N VAL A 145 -5.34 1.38 6.18
CA VAL A 145 -4.96 2.79 6.05
C VAL A 145 -6.18 3.68 6.19
N ALA A 146 -5.98 4.88 6.74
CA ALA A 146 -6.92 5.98 6.67
C ALA A 146 -6.16 7.24 6.27
N ALA A 147 -6.75 8.06 5.39
CA ALA A 147 -6.10 9.26 4.90
C ALA A 147 -7.04 10.46 5.00
N SER A 148 -6.44 11.61 5.29
CA SER A 148 -7.06 12.93 5.26
C SER A 148 -6.15 13.87 4.43
N HIS A 149 -6.49 15.15 4.34
CA HIS A 149 -5.69 16.09 3.53
C HIS A 149 -4.23 16.22 3.97
N ASP A 150 -3.93 16.09 5.26
CA ASP A 150 -2.61 16.36 5.83
C ASP A 150 -2.05 15.19 6.67
N THR A 151 -2.81 14.11 6.83
CA THR A 151 -2.43 13.01 7.72
C THR A 151 -2.82 11.67 7.11
N ILE A 152 -1.88 10.72 7.12
CA ILE A 152 -2.09 9.31 6.82
C ILE A 152 -1.88 8.51 8.11
N ALA A 153 -2.86 7.68 8.47
CA ALA A 153 -2.76 6.70 9.54
C ALA A 153 -2.61 5.29 8.94
N ILE A 154 -1.63 4.53 9.41
CA ILE A 154 -1.30 3.20 8.89
C ILE A 154 -1.24 2.21 10.05
N ALA A 155 -1.99 1.11 9.94
CA ALA A 155 -1.98 0.04 10.92
C ALA A 155 -0.94 -1.04 10.57
N SER A 156 -0.32 -1.59 11.61
CA SER A 156 0.55 -2.75 11.59
C SER A 156 0.04 -3.75 12.62
N LEU A 157 -0.72 -4.75 12.17
CA LEU A 157 -1.45 -5.66 13.08
C LEU A 157 -0.55 -6.69 13.76
N GLY A 158 0.56 -7.07 13.13
CA GLY A 158 1.51 -8.05 13.65
C GLY A 158 2.61 -7.44 14.53
N GLU A 159 2.67 -6.12 14.61
CA GLU A 159 3.67 -5.38 15.38
C GLU A 159 3.71 -5.84 16.83
N SER A 160 4.91 -6.07 17.36
CA SER A 160 5.12 -6.80 18.62
C SER A 160 5.71 -5.96 19.75
N SER A 161 5.65 -4.63 19.65
CA SER A 161 6.28 -3.77 20.65
C SER A 161 5.52 -3.76 21.97
N ARG A 162 6.24 -3.51 23.07
CA ARG A 162 5.65 -3.24 24.39
C ARG A 162 5.17 -1.80 24.57
N ALA A 163 5.20 -1.00 23.49
CA ALA A 163 4.94 0.42 23.58
C ALA A 163 3.45 0.68 23.81
N ILE A 164 3.12 1.57 24.76
CA ILE A 164 1.74 1.95 25.06
C ILE A 164 1.57 3.47 24.95
N GLY A 165 0.43 3.91 24.42
CA GLY A 165 0.10 5.33 24.27
C GLY A 165 0.50 5.91 22.91
N ILE A 166 0.44 7.25 22.80
CA ILE A 166 0.73 7.99 21.57
C ILE A 166 2.18 8.48 21.63
N ASN A 167 2.98 8.17 20.61
CA ASN A 167 4.41 8.52 20.52
C ASN A 167 5.23 8.18 21.79
N PRO A 168 5.24 6.92 22.23
CA PRO A 168 5.99 6.53 23.43
C PRO A 168 7.50 6.68 23.22
N GLU A 169 8.20 7.30 24.17
CA GLU A 169 9.65 7.52 24.09
C GLU A 169 10.49 6.23 24.23
N ASN A 170 9.88 5.16 24.74
CA ASN A 170 10.54 3.88 25.00
C ASN A 170 9.65 2.70 24.58
N GLY A 171 10.27 1.54 24.35
CA GLY A 171 9.55 0.27 24.13
C GLY A 171 9.11 0.01 22.70
N GLN A 172 9.22 0.97 21.77
CA GLN A 172 8.86 0.77 20.35
C GLN A 172 9.73 -0.30 19.65
N GLY A 173 10.97 -0.51 20.08
CA GLY A 173 11.83 -1.60 19.57
C GLY A 173 11.76 -2.90 20.37
N ASP A 174 10.94 -2.96 21.42
CA ASP A 174 10.88 -4.11 22.34
C ASP A 174 9.86 -5.14 21.87
N ASN A 175 10.29 -6.09 21.05
CA ASN A 175 9.44 -7.09 20.40
C ASN A 175 9.03 -8.26 21.31
N SER A 176 8.90 -8.04 22.62
CA SER A 176 8.55 -9.10 23.58
C SER A 176 7.04 -9.30 23.81
N ASP A 177 6.17 -8.44 23.26
CA ASP A 177 4.71 -8.59 23.32
C ASP A 177 4.10 -8.86 21.94
N ARG A 178 3.99 -10.15 21.59
CA ARG A 178 3.69 -10.58 20.21
C ARG A 178 2.35 -10.06 19.72
N SER A 179 2.36 -9.40 18.56
CA SER A 179 1.15 -8.93 17.85
C SER A 179 0.27 -8.01 18.70
N ALA A 180 0.89 -7.15 19.52
CA ALA A 180 0.21 -6.06 20.22
C ALA A 180 -0.47 -5.09 19.24
N GLY A 181 0.13 -4.94 18.05
CA GLY A 181 -0.33 -4.06 16.98
C GLY A 181 0.03 -2.59 17.23
N ALA A 182 0.17 -1.83 16.16
CA ALA A 182 0.48 -0.40 16.23
C ALA A 182 -0.21 0.40 15.12
N VAL A 183 -0.37 1.71 15.35
CA VAL A 183 -0.80 2.69 14.35
C VAL A 183 0.24 3.80 14.25
N TYR A 184 0.65 4.08 13.02
CA TYR A 184 1.66 5.09 12.68
C TYR A 184 0.97 6.26 11.99
N LEU A 185 1.34 7.49 12.35
CA LEU A 185 0.82 8.71 11.74
C LEU A 185 1.92 9.41 10.94
N PHE A 186 1.62 9.77 9.70
CA PHE A 186 2.49 10.51 8.79
C PHE A 186 1.81 11.80 8.38
N ARG A 187 2.56 12.89 8.24
CA ARG A 187 2.10 14.23 7.83
C ARG A 187 3.06 14.84 6.82
#